data_AF-A0A538R7K2-F1
#
_entry.id   AF-A0A538R7K2-F1
#
_cell.length_a   1.000
_cell.length_b   1.000
_cell.length_c   1.000
_cell.angle_alpha   90.00
_cell.angle_beta   90.00
_cell.angle_gamma   90.00
#
_symmetry.space_group_name_H-M   'P 1'
#
loop_
_entity.id
_entity.type
_entity.pdbx_description
1 polymer ?
#
loop_
_entity_poly.entity_id
_entity_poly.type
_entity_poly.pdbx_seq_one_letter_code
_entity_poly.pdbx_strand_id
1 'polypeptide(L)'
;MNLQAHSTEQRSSRLDAISQVRVADLKRLDTHAQDVMAKAMELTDAWGQAMFVMDPQLVAAVFSALGFSADVCANVYDAVRGLAYVSHRQQGLANQAEVTWHGMDATCLTLRGAVGLESALAGVNDGNVEHILERNRDLFDTIMKVVPDYTRKLMFSPEVAATVMSCFGAKVSADAIHDLAWRYGGQTTLDLDGRRGVATQFIRALTLTICARI
;
A
#
# COMPACT_ATOMS: atom_id res chain seq x y z
N MET A 1 16.05 0.65 47.42
CA MET A 1 15.77 -0.45 46.48
C MET A 1 14.87 0.11 45.39
N ASN A 2 15.49 0.44 44.26
CA ASN A 2 14.81 0.80 43.02
C ASN A 2 14.50 -0.51 42.29
N LEU A 3 13.38 -0.57 41.55
CA LEU A 3 13.29 -1.11 40.18
C LEU A 3 11.87 -0.89 39.62
N GLN A 4 11.76 0.21 38.87
CA GLN A 4 11.17 0.28 37.53
C GLN A 4 9.70 -0.11 37.33
N ALA A 5 8.83 0.87 37.53
CA ALA A 5 7.54 0.99 36.85
C ALA A 5 7.62 2.05 35.73
N HIS A 6 8.55 1.92 34.78
CA HIS A 6 8.71 2.84 33.64
C HIS A 6 9.10 2.04 32.39
N SER A 7 8.14 1.57 31.58
CA SER A 7 8.43 1.25 30.17
C SER A 7 7.22 1.05 29.25
N THR A 8 5.99 0.91 29.75
CA THR A 8 4.86 0.54 28.87
C THR A 8 4.15 1.74 28.21
N GLU A 9 3.99 2.87 28.91
CA GLU A 9 3.27 4.03 28.36
C GLU A 9 4.11 4.87 27.37
N GLN A 10 5.43 4.91 27.51
CA GLN A 10 6.32 5.67 26.63
C GLN A 10 6.58 5.03 25.25
N ARG A 11 6.26 3.74 25.08
CA ARG A 11 6.36 3.08 23.76
C ARG A 11 5.15 3.37 22.87
N SER A 12 3.97 3.61 23.46
CA SER A 12 2.77 4.02 22.73
C SER A 12 2.96 5.40 22.11
N SER A 13 3.51 6.35 22.87
CA SER A 13 3.70 7.73 22.42
C SER A 13 4.78 7.93 21.33
N ARG A 14 5.62 6.91 21.07
CA ARG A 14 6.66 6.99 20.03
C ARG A 14 6.14 6.60 18.64
N LEU A 15 5.09 5.78 18.58
CA LEU A 15 4.40 5.39 17.33
C LEU A 15 3.36 6.44 16.91
N ASP A 16 2.75 7.14 17.87
CA ASP A 16 1.88 8.30 17.61
C ASP A 16 2.65 9.53 17.07
N ALA A 17 3.98 9.47 17.12
CA ALA A 17 4.90 10.52 16.68
C ALA A 17 5.75 10.11 15.46
N ILE A 18 5.29 9.18 14.60
CA ILE A 18 5.74 9.22 13.20
C ILE A 18 5.28 10.58 12.69
N SER A 19 6.22 11.53 12.56
CA SER A 19 6.00 12.92 12.21
C SER A 19 4.82 13.05 11.26
N GLN A 20 3.72 13.64 11.72
CA GLN A 20 2.53 13.85 10.91
C GLN A 20 2.97 14.47 9.57
N VAL A 21 2.86 13.71 8.48
CA VAL A 21 3.36 14.15 7.17
C VAL A 21 2.65 15.45 6.82
N ARG A 22 3.43 16.48 6.53
CA ARG A 22 2.92 17.81 6.16
C ARG A 22 2.98 17.96 4.64
N VAL A 23 2.27 18.95 4.10
CA VAL A 23 2.36 19.29 2.67
C VAL A 23 3.80 19.52 2.22
N ALA A 24 4.61 20.18 3.07
CA ALA A 24 6.02 20.41 2.77
C ALA A 24 6.87 19.13 2.65
N ASP A 25 6.39 17.99 3.18
CA ASP A 25 7.03 16.69 3.04
C ASP A 25 6.72 16.01 1.70
N LEU A 26 5.76 16.51 0.91
CA LEU A 26 5.49 16.00 -0.45
C LEU A 26 6.71 16.10 -1.37
N LYS A 27 7.61 17.07 -1.13
CA LYS A 27 8.90 17.19 -1.83
C LYS A 27 9.81 15.97 -1.69
N ARG A 28 9.54 15.07 -0.73
CA ARG A 28 10.25 13.78 -0.62
C ARG A 28 10.01 12.92 -1.85
N LEU A 29 8.83 13.03 -2.49
CA LEU A 29 8.52 12.32 -3.73
C LEU A 29 9.41 12.80 -4.87
N ASP A 30 9.66 14.10 -4.98
CA ASP A 30 10.62 14.63 -5.98
C ASP A 30 12.05 14.21 -5.66
N THR A 31 12.43 14.25 -4.37
CA THR A 31 13.78 13.86 -3.91
C THR A 31 14.08 12.39 -4.21
N HIS A 32 13.08 11.52 -4.10
CA HIS A 32 13.17 10.07 -4.31
C HIS A 32 12.42 9.63 -5.57
N ALA A 33 12.27 10.52 -6.56
CA ALA A 33 11.41 10.28 -7.72
C ALA A 33 11.79 8.98 -8.46
N GLN A 34 13.09 8.78 -8.71
CA GLN A 34 13.57 7.59 -9.42
C GLN A 34 13.22 6.30 -8.68
N ASP A 35 13.36 6.28 -7.35
CA ASP A 35 13.05 5.10 -6.53
C ASP A 35 11.55 4.78 -6.56
N VAL A 36 10.70 5.81 -6.43
CA VAL A 36 9.24 5.66 -6.47
C VAL A 36 8.77 5.19 -7.85
N MET A 37 9.31 5.79 -8.92
CA MET A 37 8.99 5.40 -10.30
C MET A 37 9.44 3.97 -10.60
N ALA A 38 10.68 3.60 -10.25
CA ALA A 38 11.19 2.26 -10.44
C ALA A 38 10.33 1.22 -9.70
N LYS A 39 9.94 1.54 -8.46
CA LYS A 39 9.07 0.65 -7.68
C LYS A 39 7.66 0.56 -8.27
N ALA A 40 7.10 1.65 -8.80
CA ALA A 40 5.81 1.62 -9.47
C ALA A 40 5.84 0.77 -10.76
N MET A 41 6.95 0.79 -11.51
CA MET A 41 7.16 -0.07 -12.68
C MET A 41 7.30 -1.54 -12.29
N GLU A 42 8.11 -1.86 -11.28
CA GLU A 42 8.24 -3.22 -10.75
C GLU A 42 6.91 -3.78 -10.25
N LEU A 43 6.11 -2.96 -9.55
CA LEU A 43 4.78 -3.34 -9.13
C LEU A 43 3.83 -3.54 -10.31
N THR A 44 3.96 -2.76 -11.38
CA THR A 44 3.17 -2.99 -12.61
C THR A 44 3.45 -4.39 -13.16
N ASP A 45 4.71 -4.83 -13.18
CA ASP A 45 5.09 -6.18 -13.59
C ASP A 45 4.55 -7.24 -12.61
N ALA A 46 4.65 -7.00 -11.29
CA ALA A 46 4.14 -7.91 -10.27
C ALA A 46 2.62 -8.14 -10.40
N TRP A 47 1.86 -7.12 -10.80
CA TRP A 47 0.43 -7.20 -11.07
C TRP A 47 0.09 -7.79 -12.46
N GLY A 48 1.05 -8.41 -13.15
CA GLY A 48 0.85 -8.99 -14.47
C GLY A 48 0.54 -7.94 -15.54
N GLN A 49 1.12 -6.74 -15.40
CA GLN A 49 0.93 -5.58 -16.28
C GLN A 49 -0.49 -4.99 -16.28
N ALA A 50 -1.36 -5.41 -15.37
CA ALA A 50 -2.68 -4.80 -15.21
C ALA A 50 -2.53 -3.37 -14.67
N MET A 51 -2.83 -2.36 -15.48
CA MET A 51 -2.76 -0.95 -15.06
C MET A 51 -4.14 -0.43 -14.62
N PHE A 52 -4.22 0.10 -13.41
CA PHE A 52 -5.45 0.62 -12.81
C PHE A 52 -5.29 2.10 -12.50
N VAL A 53 -5.73 2.96 -13.41
CA VAL A 53 -5.70 4.42 -13.26
C VAL A 53 -6.63 4.84 -12.11
N MET A 54 -6.19 5.81 -11.33
CA MET A 54 -6.90 6.36 -10.18
C MET A 54 -7.23 7.83 -10.43
N ASP A 55 -8.45 8.24 -10.10
CA ASP A 55 -8.83 9.65 -10.11
C ASP A 55 -8.34 10.38 -8.82
N PRO A 56 -8.33 11.72 -8.83
CA PRO A 56 -7.92 12.50 -7.66
C PRO A 56 -8.74 12.22 -6.40
N GLN A 57 -10.06 11.99 -6.53
CA GLN A 57 -10.93 11.76 -5.38
C GLN A 57 -10.56 10.46 -4.66
N LEU A 58 -10.29 9.39 -5.42
CA LEU A 58 -9.91 8.10 -4.91
C LEU A 58 -8.54 8.16 -4.24
N VAL A 59 -7.56 8.82 -4.85
CA VAL A 59 -6.23 9.00 -4.24
C VAL A 59 -6.36 9.75 -2.91
N ALA A 60 -7.10 10.85 -2.86
CA ALA A 60 -7.32 11.61 -1.63
C ALA A 60 -8.00 10.76 -0.54
N ALA A 61 -9.02 9.98 -0.90
CA ALA A 61 -9.73 9.11 0.03
C ALA A 61 -8.81 8.02 0.62
N VAL A 62 -7.97 7.39 -0.21
CA VAL A 62 -7.00 6.38 0.24
C VAL A 62 -5.98 6.99 1.18
N PHE A 63 -5.39 8.14 0.84
CA PHE A 63 -4.45 8.82 1.74
C PHE A 63 -5.12 9.29 3.03
N SER A 64 -6.38 9.69 2.98
CA SER A 64 -7.14 10.01 4.20
C SER A 64 -7.34 8.78 5.07
N ALA A 65 -7.68 7.62 4.49
CA ALA A 65 -7.79 6.36 5.22
C ALA A 65 -6.46 5.95 5.88
N LEU A 66 -5.35 6.26 5.22
CA LEU A 66 -4.00 6.04 5.76
C LEU A 66 -3.62 7.05 6.87
N GLY A 67 -4.50 7.99 7.22
CA GLY A 67 -4.30 8.94 8.31
C GLY A 67 -3.44 10.15 7.94
N PHE A 68 -3.31 10.48 6.65
CA PHE A 68 -2.69 11.73 6.23
C PHE A 68 -3.63 12.92 6.47
N SER A 69 -3.06 14.12 6.66
CA SER A 69 -3.84 15.34 6.86
C SER A 69 -4.60 15.75 5.59
N ALA A 70 -5.69 16.49 5.76
CA ALA A 70 -6.50 17.00 4.65
C ALA A 70 -5.66 17.77 3.62
N ASP A 71 -4.70 18.57 4.09
CA ASP A 71 -3.82 19.33 3.21
C ASP A 71 -2.91 18.41 2.37
N VAL A 72 -2.39 17.31 2.94
CA VAL A 72 -1.63 16.31 2.17
C VAL A 72 -2.54 15.60 1.17
N CYS A 73 -3.74 15.18 1.59
CA CYS A 73 -4.71 14.51 0.72
C CYS A 73 -5.10 15.38 -0.49
N ALA A 74 -5.20 16.70 -0.31
CA ALA A 74 -5.53 17.64 -1.38
C ALA A 74 -4.41 17.81 -2.43
N ASN A 75 -3.15 17.50 -2.08
CA ASN A 75 -1.98 17.78 -2.92
C ASN A 75 -1.24 16.52 -3.40
N VAL A 76 -1.48 15.37 -2.78
CA VAL A 76 -0.72 14.13 -3.06
C VAL A 76 -0.96 13.60 -4.48
N TYR A 77 -2.16 13.77 -5.04
CA TYR A 77 -2.44 13.35 -6.42
C TYR A 77 -1.50 14.04 -7.41
N ASP A 78 -1.40 15.36 -7.35
CA ASP A 78 -0.55 16.13 -8.26
C ASP A 78 0.94 15.84 -8.03
N ALA A 79 1.35 15.62 -6.78
CA ALA A 79 2.72 15.23 -6.46
C ALA A 79 3.10 13.87 -7.09
N VAL A 80 2.23 12.86 -6.99
CA VAL A 80 2.48 11.54 -7.61
C VAL A 80 2.37 11.62 -9.14
N ARG A 81 1.38 12.35 -9.66
CA ARG A 81 1.20 12.57 -11.10
C ARG A 81 2.41 13.27 -11.72
N GLY A 82 3.03 14.20 -10.98
CA GLY A 82 4.25 14.92 -11.37
C GLY A 82 5.46 14.02 -11.62
N LEU A 83 5.48 12.80 -11.05
CA LEU A 83 6.52 11.81 -11.33
C LEU A 83 6.44 11.28 -12.77
N ALA A 84 5.25 11.34 -13.40
CA ALA A 84 5.05 11.00 -14.81
C ALA A 84 5.57 9.61 -15.25
N TYR A 85 5.52 8.60 -14.37
CA TYR A 85 5.96 7.24 -14.70
C TYR A 85 5.01 6.49 -15.65
N VAL A 86 3.75 6.91 -15.69
CA VAL A 86 2.73 6.39 -16.60
C VAL A 86 2.05 7.56 -17.31
N SER A 87 1.73 7.36 -18.58
CA SER A 87 0.92 8.31 -19.35
C SER A 87 -0.20 7.59 -20.09
N HIS A 88 -1.36 8.24 -20.13
CA HIS A 88 -2.49 7.78 -20.92
C HIS A 88 -2.53 8.56 -22.24
N ARG A 89 -2.67 7.82 -23.34
CA ARG A 89 -2.82 8.37 -24.68
C ARG A 89 -4.26 8.21 -25.11
N GLN A 90 -4.93 9.33 -25.35
CA GLN A 90 -6.26 9.36 -25.95
C GLN A 90 -6.18 10.07 -27.30
N GLN A 91 -6.84 9.51 -28.31
CA GLN A 91 -6.81 10.06 -29.66
C GLN A 91 -7.28 11.53 -29.66
N GLY A 92 -6.48 12.41 -30.25
CA GLY A 92 -6.78 13.84 -30.35
C GLY A 92 -6.47 14.67 -29.09
N LEU A 93 -5.92 14.06 -28.03
CA LEU A 93 -5.49 14.75 -26.82
C LEU A 93 -3.97 14.61 -26.63
N ALA A 94 -3.36 15.58 -25.95
CA ALA A 94 -1.99 15.47 -25.51
C ALA A 94 -1.86 14.33 -24.47
N ASN A 95 -0.70 13.65 -24.46
CA ASN A 95 -0.42 12.64 -23.45
C ASN A 95 -0.46 13.30 -22.07
N GLN A 96 -1.18 12.67 -21.13
CA GLN A 96 -1.27 13.15 -19.75
C GLN A 96 -0.67 12.10 -18.83
N ALA A 97 0.13 12.56 -17.86
CA ALA A 97 0.58 11.72 -16.78
C ALA A 97 -0.60 11.29 -15.92
N GLU A 98 -0.59 10.04 -15.47
CA GLU A 98 -1.66 9.45 -14.66
C GLU A 98 -1.11 8.95 -13.32
N VAL A 99 -2.02 8.74 -12.36
CA VAL A 99 -1.71 7.99 -11.14
C VAL A 99 -2.33 6.61 -11.27
N THR A 100 -1.59 5.56 -10.95
CA THR A 100 -2.14 4.20 -10.82
C THR A 100 -1.90 3.64 -9.44
N TRP A 101 -2.66 2.61 -9.07
CA TRP A 101 -2.50 1.90 -7.80
C TRP A 101 -1.06 1.40 -7.53
N HIS A 102 -0.25 1.17 -8.56
CA HIS A 102 1.13 0.67 -8.44
C HIS A 102 2.08 1.64 -7.73
N GLY A 103 1.79 2.95 -7.77
CA GLY A 103 2.62 3.94 -7.07
C GLY A 103 2.28 4.11 -5.59
N MET A 104 1.16 3.56 -5.11
CA MET A 104 0.57 3.96 -3.82
C MET A 104 1.36 3.44 -2.62
N ASP A 105 1.80 2.19 -2.65
CA ASP A 105 2.59 1.57 -1.58
C ASP A 105 3.94 2.31 -1.42
N ALA A 106 4.65 2.52 -2.53
CA ALA A 106 5.91 3.28 -2.58
C ALA A 106 5.74 4.74 -2.12
N THR A 107 4.69 5.42 -2.59
CA THR A 107 4.39 6.81 -2.18
C THR A 107 4.12 6.88 -0.68
N CYS A 108 3.33 5.96 -0.12
CA CYS A 108 3.04 5.90 1.31
C CYS A 108 4.33 5.76 2.13
N LEU A 109 5.17 4.80 1.78
CA LEU A 109 6.46 4.54 2.44
C LEU A 109 7.40 5.76 2.34
N THR A 110 7.60 6.32 1.16
CA THR A 110 8.47 7.48 0.94
C THR A 110 7.98 8.71 1.70
N LEU A 111 6.69 9.00 1.69
CA LEU A 111 6.13 10.12 2.47
C LEU A 111 6.32 9.91 3.98
N ARG A 112 6.23 8.67 4.45
CA ARG A 112 6.52 8.31 5.85
C ARG A 112 8.01 8.28 6.19
N GLY A 113 8.88 8.52 5.21
CA GLY A 113 10.31 8.69 5.41
C GLY A 113 11.13 7.42 5.21
N ALA A 114 10.56 6.36 4.62
CA ALA A 114 11.33 5.19 4.24
C ALA A 114 12.38 5.56 3.18
N VAL A 115 13.62 5.13 3.40
CA VAL A 115 14.74 5.23 2.47
C VAL A 115 15.18 3.81 2.13
N GLY A 116 15.20 3.46 0.83
CA GLY A 116 15.48 2.08 0.37
C GLY A 116 14.23 1.20 0.32
N LEU A 117 13.38 1.44 -0.69
CA LEU A 117 12.08 0.75 -0.84
C LEU A 117 12.19 -0.78 -0.99
N GLU A 118 13.29 -1.30 -1.52
CA GLU A 118 13.50 -2.75 -1.73
C GLU A 118 13.46 -3.59 -0.45
N SER A 119 13.76 -2.98 0.71
CA SER A 119 13.80 -3.68 2.00
C SER A 119 12.91 -3.03 3.06
N ALA A 120 12.04 -2.11 2.66
CA ALA A 120 11.16 -1.36 3.56
C ALA A 120 10.28 -2.27 4.42
N LEU A 121 9.94 -3.47 3.93
CA LEU A 121 9.14 -4.47 4.63
C LEU A 121 9.93 -5.75 4.96
N ALA A 122 11.26 -5.70 5.02
CA ALA A 122 12.10 -6.87 5.31
C ALA A 122 11.79 -7.56 6.65
N GLY A 123 11.17 -6.84 7.59
CA GLY A 123 10.69 -7.38 8.86
C GLY A 123 9.39 -8.18 8.77
N VAL A 124 8.66 -8.14 7.66
CA VAL A 124 7.35 -8.78 7.49
C VAL A 124 7.51 -10.18 6.90
N ASN A 125 6.91 -11.18 7.53
CA ASN A 125 6.95 -12.57 7.10
C ASN A 125 5.74 -13.38 7.60
N ASP A 126 5.63 -14.64 7.19
CA ASP A 126 4.56 -15.56 7.59
C ASP A 126 4.36 -15.65 9.12
N GLY A 127 5.43 -15.53 9.90
CA GLY A 127 5.37 -15.62 11.36
C GLY A 127 4.79 -14.39 12.06
N ASN A 128 4.63 -13.25 11.36
CA ASN A 128 4.15 -12.02 11.99
C ASN A 128 3.13 -11.20 11.18
N VAL A 129 2.92 -11.49 9.90
CA VAL A 129 2.00 -10.73 9.02
C VAL A 129 0.59 -10.68 9.58
N GLU A 130 0.12 -11.78 10.15
CA GLU A 130 -1.19 -11.84 10.81
C GLU A 130 -1.25 -10.92 12.02
N HIS A 131 -0.27 -11.00 12.92
CA HIS A 131 -0.24 -10.18 14.11
C HIS A 131 -0.17 -8.67 13.77
N ILE A 132 0.57 -8.31 12.72
CA ILE A 132 0.61 -6.93 12.19
C ILE A 132 -0.78 -6.51 11.70
N LEU A 133 -1.47 -7.37 10.96
CA LEU A 133 -2.81 -7.11 10.46
C LEU A 133 -3.83 -6.97 11.61
N GLU A 134 -3.84 -7.88 12.57
CA GLU A 134 -4.73 -7.85 13.75
C GLU A 134 -4.55 -6.57 14.56
N ARG A 135 -3.29 -6.21 14.84
CA ARG A 135 -2.97 -4.97 15.57
C ARG A 135 -3.45 -3.71 14.84
N ASN A 136 -3.62 -3.79 13.53
CA ASN A 136 -4.01 -2.65 12.69
C ASN A 136 -5.36 -2.90 12.00
N ARG A 137 -6.23 -3.72 12.59
CA ARG A 137 -7.49 -4.15 11.99
C ARG A 137 -8.39 -2.97 11.60
N ASP A 138 -8.49 -1.95 12.44
CA ASP A 138 -9.31 -0.76 12.17
C ASP A 138 -8.84 0.00 10.91
N LEU A 139 -7.52 0.10 10.72
CA LEU A 139 -6.93 0.71 9.52
C LEU A 139 -7.24 -0.14 8.28
N PHE A 140 -7.02 -1.45 8.38
CA PHE A 140 -7.34 -2.39 7.30
C PHE A 140 -8.81 -2.29 6.89
N ASP A 141 -9.74 -2.31 7.84
CA ASP A 141 -11.18 -2.21 7.58
C ASP A 141 -11.56 -0.85 7.00
N THR A 142 -10.88 0.22 7.39
CA THR A 142 -11.07 1.56 6.80
C THR A 142 -10.63 1.58 5.34
N ILE A 143 -9.47 1.00 5.02
CA ILE A 143 -8.99 0.92 3.64
C ILE A 143 -9.92 0.03 2.80
N MET A 144 -10.35 -1.12 3.31
CA MET A 144 -11.31 -2.02 2.65
C MET A 144 -12.63 -1.31 2.28
N LYS A 145 -13.04 -0.27 3.03
CA LYS A 145 -14.24 0.53 2.72
C LYS A 145 -14.00 1.59 1.64
N VAL A 146 -12.78 2.11 1.54
CA VAL A 146 -12.42 3.19 0.61
C VAL A 146 -12.02 2.65 -0.76
N VAL A 147 -11.39 1.47 -0.82
CA VAL A 147 -11.00 0.86 -2.10
C VAL A 147 -12.27 0.51 -2.91
N PRO A 148 -12.36 0.87 -4.21
CA PRO A 148 -13.60 0.78 -4.99
C PRO A 148 -14.17 -0.63 -5.11
N ASP A 149 -15.50 -0.74 -5.18
CA ASP A 149 -16.21 -2.03 -5.24
C ASP A 149 -15.79 -2.94 -6.39
N TYR A 150 -15.36 -2.39 -7.53
CA TYR A 150 -14.91 -3.23 -8.65
C TYR A 150 -13.72 -4.12 -8.26
N THR A 151 -12.88 -3.67 -7.32
CA THR A 151 -11.69 -4.41 -6.86
C THR A 151 -12.05 -5.68 -6.07
N ARG A 152 -13.30 -5.81 -5.60
CA ARG A 152 -13.83 -7.04 -4.97
C ARG A 152 -14.06 -8.16 -5.98
N LYS A 153 -14.21 -7.81 -7.26
CA LYS A 153 -14.53 -8.74 -8.35
C LYS A 153 -13.31 -9.06 -9.22
N LEU A 154 -12.20 -8.38 -9.00
CA LEU A 154 -10.93 -8.63 -9.67
C LEU A 154 -10.11 -9.57 -8.80
N MET A 155 -9.95 -10.80 -9.26
CA MET A 155 -9.21 -11.84 -8.54
C MET A 155 -7.84 -12.03 -9.16
N PHE A 156 -6.80 -11.96 -8.33
CA PHE A 156 -5.43 -12.32 -8.71
C PHE A 156 -4.99 -13.55 -7.94
N SER A 157 -3.98 -14.25 -8.42
CA SER A 157 -3.45 -15.40 -7.69
C SER A 157 -2.78 -14.93 -6.39
N PRO A 158 -2.78 -15.73 -5.30
CA PRO A 158 -2.09 -15.37 -4.08
C PRO A 158 -0.58 -15.13 -4.29
N GLU A 159 0.02 -15.74 -5.32
CA GLU A 159 1.42 -15.52 -5.72
C GLU A 159 1.66 -14.09 -6.23
N VAL A 160 0.69 -13.46 -6.90
CA VAL A 160 0.76 -12.04 -7.29
C VAL A 160 0.85 -11.16 -6.05
N ALA A 161 -0.04 -11.39 -5.08
CA ALA A 161 -0.04 -10.64 -3.83
C ALA A 161 1.25 -10.83 -3.01
N ALA A 162 1.76 -12.06 -2.94
CA ALA A 162 3.05 -12.36 -2.32
C ALA A 162 4.21 -11.64 -3.04
N THR A 163 4.18 -11.59 -4.38
CA THR A 163 5.18 -10.89 -5.19
C THR A 163 5.13 -9.37 -4.96
N VAL A 164 3.93 -8.78 -4.88
CA VAL A 164 3.75 -7.36 -4.56
C VAL A 164 4.38 -7.00 -3.21
N MET A 165 4.21 -7.87 -2.21
CA MET A 165 4.84 -7.66 -0.90
C MET A 165 6.36 -7.88 -0.94
N SER A 166 6.84 -8.86 -1.72
CA SER A 166 8.26 -9.16 -1.86
C SER A 166 9.05 -8.10 -2.62
N CYS A 167 8.40 -7.30 -3.49
CA CYS A 167 8.98 -6.09 -4.09
C CYS A 167 9.49 -5.09 -3.03
N PHE A 168 8.99 -5.16 -1.79
CA PHE A 168 9.46 -4.35 -0.67
C PHE A 168 10.25 -5.16 0.37
N GLY A 169 10.62 -6.40 0.06
CA GLY A 169 11.46 -7.26 0.90
C GLY A 169 10.70 -8.15 1.89
N ALA A 170 9.36 -8.09 1.91
CA ALA A 170 8.58 -8.98 2.76
C ALA A 170 8.68 -10.45 2.29
N LYS A 171 8.57 -11.39 3.24
CA LYS A 171 8.65 -12.83 3.01
C LYS A 171 7.35 -13.51 3.43
N VAL A 172 6.25 -13.13 2.77
CA VAL A 172 4.92 -13.69 3.01
C VAL A 172 4.57 -14.65 1.88
N SER A 173 4.23 -15.89 2.21
CA SER A 173 3.88 -16.93 1.23
C SER A 173 2.49 -16.75 0.65
N ALA A 174 2.28 -17.28 -0.55
CA ALA A 174 0.99 -17.33 -1.22
C ALA A 174 -0.09 -18.03 -0.36
N ASP A 175 0.29 -19.06 0.40
CA ASP A 175 -0.62 -19.78 1.30
C ASP A 175 -1.06 -18.89 2.47
N ALA A 176 -0.11 -18.21 3.14
CA ALA A 176 -0.43 -17.27 4.19
C ALA A 176 -1.34 -16.13 3.68
N ILE A 177 -1.07 -15.58 2.49
CA ILE A 177 -1.93 -14.58 1.86
C ILE A 177 -3.35 -15.10 1.64
N HIS A 178 -3.49 -16.30 1.07
CA HIS A 178 -4.80 -16.87 0.78
C HIS A 178 -5.62 -17.10 2.06
N ASP A 179 -4.98 -17.61 3.12
CA ASP A 179 -5.63 -17.85 4.41
C ASP A 179 -6.03 -16.54 5.10
N LEU A 180 -5.20 -15.50 5.00
CA LEU A 180 -5.55 -14.17 5.48
C LEU A 180 -6.71 -13.57 4.65
N ALA A 181 -6.69 -13.73 3.33
CA ALA A 181 -7.75 -13.24 2.45
C ALA A 181 -9.10 -13.84 2.80
N TRP A 182 -9.14 -15.15 3.08
CA TRP A 182 -10.33 -15.84 3.54
C TRP A 182 -10.82 -15.29 4.88
N ARG A 183 -9.95 -15.21 5.89
CA ARG A 183 -10.35 -14.86 7.27
C ARG A 183 -10.67 -13.39 7.46
N TYR A 184 -9.90 -12.50 6.82
CA TYR A 184 -9.95 -11.06 7.06
C TYR A 184 -10.66 -10.31 5.94
N GLY A 185 -10.60 -10.79 4.69
CA GLY A 185 -11.25 -10.18 3.53
C GLY A 185 -12.57 -10.86 3.13
N GLY A 186 -12.78 -12.12 3.51
CA GLY A 186 -14.00 -12.89 3.21
C GLY A 186 -14.19 -13.22 1.73
N GLN A 187 -13.18 -13.04 0.89
CA GLN A 187 -13.29 -13.13 -0.57
C GLN A 187 -12.10 -13.88 -1.18
N THR A 188 -12.32 -15.15 -1.49
CA THR A 188 -11.41 -15.99 -2.27
C THR A 188 -12.20 -16.72 -3.36
N THR A 189 -11.51 -17.14 -4.41
CA THR A 189 -12.09 -17.99 -5.47
C THR A 189 -11.26 -19.25 -5.66
N LEU A 190 -11.91 -20.30 -6.14
CA LEU A 190 -11.29 -21.53 -6.59
C LEU A 190 -11.88 -21.89 -7.94
N ASP A 191 -11.04 -22.06 -8.97
CA ASP A 191 -11.51 -22.52 -10.28
C ASP A 191 -11.53 -24.05 -10.38
N LEU A 192 -11.96 -24.58 -11.53
CA LEU A 192 -12.06 -26.02 -11.78
C LEU A 192 -10.71 -26.74 -11.76
N ASP A 193 -9.61 -26.02 -11.98
CA ASP A 193 -8.24 -26.55 -11.96
C ASP A 193 -7.60 -26.43 -10.55
N GLY A 194 -8.37 -25.96 -9.56
CA GLY A 194 -7.89 -25.73 -8.20
C GLY A 194 -7.01 -24.49 -8.05
N ARG A 195 -6.98 -23.59 -9.04
CA ARG A 195 -6.25 -22.32 -8.93
C ARG A 195 -7.01 -21.38 -8.01
N ARG A 196 -6.27 -20.80 -7.08
CA ARG A 196 -6.79 -19.91 -6.05
C ARG A 196 -6.78 -18.47 -6.54
N GLY A 197 -7.76 -17.69 -6.10
CA GLY A 197 -7.80 -16.25 -6.31
C GLY A 197 -8.07 -15.49 -5.01
N VAL A 198 -7.47 -14.33 -4.89
CA VAL A 198 -7.68 -13.35 -3.82
C VAL A 198 -8.07 -12.01 -4.44
N ALA A 199 -9.02 -11.30 -3.80
CA ALA A 199 -9.54 -10.06 -4.35
C ALA A 199 -8.49 -8.94 -4.32
N THR A 200 -8.41 -8.14 -5.39
CA THR A 200 -7.58 -6.93 -5.44
C THR A 200 -7.84 -6.01 -4.25
N GLN A 201 -9.09 -5.93 -3.79
CA GLN A 201 -9.45 -5.15 -2.59
C GLN A 201 -8.65 -5.60 -1.36
N PHE A 202 -8.58 -6.90 -1.11
CA PHE A 202 -7.85 -7.47 0.01
C PHE A 202 -6.36 -7.19 -0.10
N ILE A 203 -5.77 -7.41 -1.29
CA ILE A 203 -4.34 -7.18 -1.52
C ILE A 203 -3.99 -5.72 -1.21
N ARG A 204 -4.75 -4.76 -1.77
CA ARG A 204 -4.49 -3.32 -1.55
C ARG A 204 -4.69 -2.91 -0.10
N ALA A 205 -5.72 -3.42 0.57
CA ALA A 205 -5.92 -3.14 1.98
C ALA A 205 -4.77 -3.69 2.83
N LEU A 206 -4.30 -4.91 2.55
CA LEU A 206 -3.19 -5.53 3.27
C LEU A 206 -1.89 -4.75 3.06
N THR A 207 -1.49 -4.51 1.81
CA THR A 207 -0.21 -3.85 1.50
C THR A 207 -0.16 -2.43 2.07
N LEU A 208 -1.23 -1.65 1.90
CA LEU A 208 -1.29 -0.28 2.40
C LEU A 208 -1.35 -0.22 3.94
N THR A 209 -2.03 -1.16 4.59
CA THR A 209 -2.03 -1.27 6.06
C THR A 209 -0.61 -1.50 6.58
N ILE A 210 0.12 -2.43 5.95
CA ILE A 210 1.48 -2.79 6.33
C ILE A 210 2.43 -1.61 6.07
N CYS A 211 2.36 -0.97 4.89
CA CYS A 211 3.18 0.18 4.54
C CYS A 211 2.95 1.39 5.47
N ALA A 212 1.75 1.54 6.03
CA ALA A 212 1.43 2.65 6.93
C ALA A 212 1.97 2.48 8.36
N ARG A 213 2.51 1.29 8.70
CA ARG A 213 2.76 0.88 10.09
C ARG A 213 4.17 0.37 10.36
N ILE A 214 5.05 0.44 9.36
CA ILE A 214 6.47 0.05 9.46
C ILE A 214 7.34 1.30 9.34
#